data_AF-A0A2N3D8I2-F1
#
_entry.id   AF-A0A2N3D8I2-F1
#
_cell.length_a   1.000
_cell.length_b   1.000
_cell.length_c   1.000
_cell.angle_alpha   90.00
_cell.angle_beta   90.00
_cell.angle_gamma   90.00
#
_symmetry.space_group_name_H-M   'P 1'
#
loop_
_entity.id
_entity.type
_entity.pdbx_description
1 polymer ?
#
loop_
_entity_poly.entity_id
_entity_poly.type
_entity_poly.pdbx_seq_one_letter_code
_entity_poly.pdbx_strand_id
1 'polypeptide(L)' 'MRHYAPWQPDEIETLQREYPDGGYKRVGQLLPHRSLDTIRMRAHALGVRSKRGRQAAAARMARP' A
#
# COMPACT_ATOMS: atom_id res chain seq x y z
N MET A 1 -13.87 6.63 17.56
CA MET A 1 -12.46 6.18 17.70
C MET A 1 -12.09 5.44 16.42
N ARG A 2 -11.13 5.94 15.62
CA ARG A 2 -10.63 5.19 14.46
C ARG A 2 -9.69 4.12 14.99
N HIS A 3 -10.09 2.85 14.91
CA HIS A 3 -9.25 1.72 15.25
C HIS A 3 -8.07 1.69 14.26
N TYR A 4 -6.94 2.30 14.65
CA TYR A 4 -5.70 2.22 13.89
C TYR A 4 -5.06 0.87 14.18
N ALA A 5 -5.58 -0.20 13.56
CA ALA A 5 -4.91 -1.48 13.60
C ALA A 5 -3.55 -1.33 12.88
N PRO A 6 -2.43 -1.72 13.51
CA PRO A 6 -1.11 -1.65 12.89
C PRO A 6 -1.09 -2.46 11.59
N TRP A 7 -0.35 -1.97 10.59
CA TRP A 7 -0.17 -2.69 9.32
C TRP A 7 0.80 -3.83 9.53
N GLN A 8 0.34 -5.06 9.27
CA GLN A 8 1.20 -6.23 9.36
C GLN A 8 2.20 -6.27 8.20
N PRO A 9 3.38 -6.90 8.38
CA PRO A 9 4.38 -7.05 7.32
C PRO A 9 3.78 -7.66 6.04
N ASP A 10 2.92 -8.67 6.17
CA ASP A 10 2.22 -9.31 5.06
C ASP A 10 1.29 -8.36 4.30
N GLU A 11 0.61 -7.46 5.02
CA GLU A 11 -0.26 -6.44 4.41
C GLU A 11 0.58 -5.40 3.64
N ILE A 12 1.76 -5.05 4.18
CA ILE A 12 2.71 -4.13 3.53
C ILE A 12 3.28 -4.78 2.27
N GLU A 13 3.67 -6.05 2.31
CA GLU A 13 4.17 -6.78 1.14
C GLU A 13 3.09 -6.88 0.05
N THR A 14 1.87 -7.25 0.43
CA THR A 14 0.73 -7.30 -0.49
C THR A 14 0.48 -5.94 -1.13
N LEU A 15 0.54 -4.87 -0.34
CA LEU A 15 0.39 -3.51 -0.84
C LEU A 15 1.53 -3.15 -1.79
N GLN A 16 2.78 -3.50 -1.51
CA GLN A 16 3.92 -3.22 -2.40
C GLN A 16 3.85 -4.02 -3.71
N ARG A 17 3.35 -5.27 -3.68
CA ARG A 17 3.28 -6.15 -4.84
C ARG A 17 2.09 -5.83 -5.75
N GLU A 18 0.92 -5.59 -5.16
CA GLU A 18 -0.35 -5.52 -5.89
C GLU A 18 -0.79 -4.08 -6.21
N TYR A 19 -0.38 -3.10 -5.40
CA TYR A 19 -0.71 -1.70 -5.64
C TYR A 19 -0.11 -1.12 -6.94
N PRO A 20 1.12 -1.49 -7.36
CA PRO A 20 1.65 -1.07 -8.66
C PRO A 20 0.80 -1.55 -9.83
N ASP A 21 0.27 -2.77 -9.75
CA ASP A 21 -0.42 -3.43 -10.86
C ASP A 21 -1.91 -3.05 -10.93
N GLY A 22 -2.61 -3.10 -9.80
CA GLY A 22 -4.05 -2.85 -9.74
C GLY A 22 -4.49 -1.69 -8.83
N GLY A 23 -3.55 -1.01 -8.17
CA GLY A 23 -3.83 0.12 -7.28
C GLY A 23 -4.59 -0.27 -6.02
N TYR A 24 -5.18 0.74 -5.37
CA TYR A 24 -5.94 0.56 -4.12
C TYR A 24 -7.15 -0.37 -4.27
N LYS A 25 -7.75 -0.48 -5.47
CA LYS A 25 -8.88 -1.39 -5.72
C LYS A 25 -8.48 -2.85 -5.63
N ARG A 26 -7.32 -3.21 -6.21
CA ARG A 26 -6.79 -4.59 -6.17
C ARG A 26 -6.36 -4.96 -4.76
N VAL A 27 -5.65 -4.05 -4.08
CA VAL A 27 -5.27 -4.26 -2.68
C VAL A 27 -6.50 -4.36 -1.78
N GLY A 28 -7.55 -3.58 -2.02
CA GLY A 28 -8.80 -3.67 -1.27
C GLY A 28 -9.58 -4.98 -1.47
N GLN A 29 -9.38 -5.68 -2.59
CA GLN A 29 -9.91 -7.04 -2.77
C GLN A 29 -9.15 -8.07 -1.94
N LEU A 30 -7.85 -7.86 -1.73
CA LEU A 30 -7.00 -8.76 -0.95
C LEU A 30 -7.03 -8.47 0.56
N LEU A 31 -7.30 -7.22 0.92
CA LEU A 31 -7.43 -6.73 2.28
C LEU A 31 -8.85 -6.15 2.48
N PRO A 32 -9.91 -6.97 2.44
CA PRO A 32 -11.29 -6.49 2.59
C PRO A 32 -11.56 -5.90 3.98
N HIS A 33 -10.76 -6.28 4.98
CA HIS A 33 -10.76 -5.71 6.32
C HIS A 33 -10.14 -4.31 6.40
N ARG A 34 -9.51 -3.82 5.33
CA ARG A 34 -8.96 -2.45 5.24
C ARG A 34 -9.78 -1.60 4.29
N SER A 35 -10.16 -0.42 4.74
CA SER A 35 -10.84 0.55 3.88
C SER A 35 -9.90 1.04 2.77
N LEU A 36 -10.46 1.26 1.57
CA LEU A 36 -9.72 1.78 0.40
C LEU A 36 -9.00 3.09 0.70
N ASP A 37 -9.60 3.94 1.52
CA ASP A 37 -9.01 5.21 1.94
C ASP A 37 -7.74 5.01 2.79
N THR A 38 -7.78 4.05 3.73
CA THR A 38 -6.63 3.66 4.54
C THR A 38 -5.51 3.06 3.69
N ILE A 39 -5.87 2.23 2.70
CA ILE A 39 -4.92 1.68 1.72
C ILE A 39 -4.24 2.81 0.94
N ARG A 40 -4.99 3.82 0.49
CA ARG A 40 -4.46 4.96 -0.24
C ARG A 40 -3.53 5.82 0.61
N MET A 41 -3.94 6.14 1.85
CA MET A 41 -3.10 6.84 2.82
C MET A 41 -1.82 6.07 3.11
N ARG A 42 -1.91 4.76 3.29
CA ARG A 42 -0.74 3.92 3.59
C ARG A 42 0.21 3.84 2.40
N ALA A 43 -0.32 3.64 1.20
CA ALA A 43 0.48 3.65 -0.03
C ALA A 43 1.19 4.99 -0.21
N HIS A 44 0.50 6.10 0.06
CA HIS A 44 1.12 7.43 0.05
C HIS A 44 2.23 7.56 1.11
N ALA A 45 1.98 7.12 2.34
CA ALA A 45 2.97 7.13 3.42
C ALA A 45 4.19 6.23 3.15
N LEU A 46 3.99 5.11 2.46
CA LEU A 46 5.05 4.20 2.01
C LEU A 46 5.71 4.64 0.69
N GLY A 47 5.21 5.69 0.04
CA GLY A 47 5.68 6.14 -1.27
C GLY A 47 5.36 5.19 -2.43
N VAL A 48 4.48 4.19 -2.24
CA VAL A 48 4.08 3.23 -3.27
C VAL A 48 3.09 3.90 -4.22
N ARG A 49 3.48 4.02 -5.50
CA ARG A 49 2.64 4.62 -6.55
C ARG A 49 2.21 3.54 -7.54
N SER A 50 0.99 3.67 -8.07
CA SER A 50 0.51 2.75 -9.10
C SER A 50 1.27 2.96 -10.43
N LYS A 51 1.43 1.92 -11.25
CA LYS A 51 2.08 2.00 -12.57
C LYS A 51 1.42 3.02 -13.51
N ARG A 52 0.17 3.45 -13.26
CA ARG A 52 -0.48 4.56 -13.99
C ARG A 52 0.13 5.94 -13.70
N GLY A 53 0.86 6.12 -12.60
CA GLY A 53 1.76 7.27 -12.34
C GLY A 53 3.25 6.95 -12.53
N ARG A 54 3.54 5.77 -13.11
CA ARG A 54 4.80 5.13 -13.56
C ARG A 54 6.12 5.56 -12.88
N GLN A 55 6.91 4.57 -12.42
CA GLN A 55 8.39 4.61 -12.36
C GLN A 55 9.17 5.45 -11.31
N ALA A 56 8.57 6.19 -10.37
CA ALA A 56 9.34 7.24 -9.64
C ALA A 56 9.84 6.98 -8.19
N ALA A 57 9.94 5.76 -7.65
CA ALA A 57 10.42 5.58 -6.25
C ALA A 57 11.07 4.22 -5.93
N ALA A 58 11.95 3.71 -6.79
CA ALA A 58 12.68 2.46 -6.57
C ALA A 58 13.74 2.49 -5.44
N ALA A 59 13.74 3.48 -4.54
CA ALA A 59 14.74 3.58 -3.49
C ALA A 59 14.21 4.43 -2.34
N ARG A 60 14.22 3.89 -1.11
CA ARG A 60 14.51 4.61 0.16
C ARG A 60 13.94 3.95 1.43
N MET A 61 14.24 2.67 1.67
CA MET A 61 14.44 2.17 3.05
C MET A 61 14.85 0.69 3.01
N ALA A 62 16.02 0.36 2.48
CA ALA A 62 17.15 0.10 3.37
C ALA A 62 17.08 0.91 4.67
N ARG A 63 16.97 0.22 5.80
CA ARG A 63 17.80 0.52 6.96
C ARG A 63 17.82 -0.64 7.97
N PRO A 64 18.96 -0.77 8.68
CA PRO A 64 19.52 -1.98 9.27
C PRO A 64 18.82 -2.45 10.55
#